data_AF-A0A2E8EYZ0-F1
#
_entry.id   AF-A0A2E8EYZ0-F1
#
_cell.length_a   1.000
_cell.length_b   1.000
_cell.length_c   1.000
_cell.angle_alpha   90.00
_cell.angle_beta   90.00
_cell.angle_gamma   90.00
#
_symmetry.space_group_name_H-M   'P 1'
#
loop_
_entity.id
_entity.type
_entity.pdbx_description
1 polymer ?
#
loop_
_entity_poly.entity_id
_entity_poly.type
_entity_poly.pdbx_seq_one_letter_code
_entity_poly.pdbx_strand_id
1 'polypeptide(L)'
;MKFGFFMMPSHSHRENPTLAFERDLGLIEYTESLGFDEFWVGEHHTGGWETIPAPDIFLASAGARTKRIRLGTAVINLSYHHPFDVAERMAFLDHLTYGRVMLGCGPGILAPDVKLFGLDPTELRPMMNESLDIILKLYREDGLISYEGNYWQIKDMEVQVKPYQQPHLPVFTVSSGSGNSIRVAAERGLGVISGAFTQPGAIDITEQWKSYEQQAVAAGHTPNREDWRLSTSIYVADSMDEALNDVSQGIMTEVREYFFNNGGKPTYEAYPGQPAEEITVEQIIKQRNWIIGDPDYCISKIKELEEALKSAVVIDEKQKVALKVSVGDSIILRDLASGEELHYIMVNSKEADPTKGKISSASPMGKAIIGRRRGEIIEVIAPAGKLRYQIE
;
A
#
# COMPACT_ATOMS: atom_id res chain seq x y z
N MET A 1 10.83 14.94 6.62
CA MET A 1 10.29 13.94 5.69
C MET A 1 11.46 13.15 5.14
N LYS A 2 11.37 11.83 5.11
CA LYS A 2 12.37 10.96 4.49
C LYS A 2 11.88 10.60 3.08
N PHE A 3 12.80 10.41 2.15
CA PHE A 3 12.47 10.02 0.78
C PHE A 3 13.10 8.67 0.45
N GLY A 4 12.26 7.75 -0.03
CA GLY A 4 12.68 6.47 -0.56
C GLY A 4 12.49 6.42 -2.07
N PHE A 5 13.30 5.61 -2.74
CA PHE A 5 13.12 5.25 -4.14
C PHE A 5 12.69 3.80 -4.23
N PHE A 6 11.61 3.51 -4.96
CA PHE A 6 11.19 2.13 -5.22
C PHE A 6 11.44 1.79 -6.68
N MET A 7 12.20 0.73 -6.90
CA MET A 7 12.49 0.17 -8.21
C MET A 7 11.76 -1.14 -8.37
N MET A 8 10.66 -1.09 -9.12
CA MET A 8 10.16 -2.25 -9.84
C MET A 8 11.21 -2.54 -10.93
N PRO A 9 11.90 -3.68 -10.95
CA PRO A 9 13.03 -3.96 -11.85
C PRO A 9 12.57 -4.25 -13.29
N SER A 10 11.67 -3.40 -13.78
CA SER A 10 10.97 -3.51 -15.05
C SER A 10 11.86 -3.00 -16.16
N HIS A 11 12.19 -3.90 -17.07
CA HIS A 11 12.92 -3.59 -18.29
C HIS A 11 12.18 -4.17 -19.47
N SER A 12 12.23 -3.47 -20.61
CA SER A 12 11.74 -4.07 -21.84
C SER A 12 12.49 -5.37 -22.10
N HIS A 13 11.77 -6.43 -22.50
CA HIS A 13 12.35 -7.71 -22.90
C HIS A 13 13.31 -7.62 -24.11
N ARG A 14 13.48 -6.43 -24.69
CA ARG A 14 14.40 -6.11 -25.80
C ARG A 14 15.73 -5.57 -25.30
N GLU A 15 15.83 -5.18 -24.03
CA GLU A 15 17.07 -4.68 -23.44
C GLU A 15 18.00 -5.82 -23.06
N ASN A 16 19.32 -5.55 -23.07
CA ASN A 16 20.29 -6.50 -22.56
C ASN A 16 20.21 -6.52 -21.02
N PRO A 17 19.92 -7.66 -20.37
CA PRO A 17 19.71 -7.70 -18.93
C PRO A 17 20.94 -7.30 -18.14
N THR A 18 22.15 -7.64 -18.60
CA THR A 18 23.40 -7.25 -17.92
C THR A 18 23.58 -5.73 -17.89
N LEU A 19 23.26 -5.03 -18.98
CA LEU A 19 23.32 -3.57 -19.02
C LEU A 19 22.23 -2.93 -18.17
N ALA A 20 21.04 -3.54 -18.13
CA ALA A 20 19.96 -3.09 -17.26
C ALA A 20 20.34 -3.19 -15.78
N PHE A 21 20.90 -4.32 -15.34
CA PHE A 21 21.34 -4.50 -13.96
C PHE A 21 22.45 -3.54 -13.54
N GLU A 22 23.43 -3.24 -14.42
CA GLU A 22 24.46 -2.24 -14.10
C GLU A 22 23.86 -0.82 -14.01
N ARG A 23 22.90 -0.49 -14.89
CA ARG A 23 22.17 0.78 -14.83
C ARG A 23 21.41 0.91 -13.51
N ASP A 24 20.77 -0.17 -13.06
CA ASP A 24 20.01 -0.18 -11.81
C ASP A 24 20.92 -0.04 -10.58
N LEU A 25 22.07 -0.71 -10.56
CA LEU A 25 23.07 -0.51 -9.51
C LEU A 25 23.59 0.94 -9.50
N GLY A 26 23.85 1.51 -10.68
CA GLY A 26 24.23 2.92 -10.83
C GLY A 26 23.13 3.88 -10.38
N LEU A 27 21.85 3.53 -10.59
CA LEU A 27 20.71 4.31 -10.11
C LEU A 27 20.68 4.35 -8.58
N ILE A 28 21.01 3.25 -7.89
CA ILE A 28 21.09 3.24 -6.41
C ILE A 28 22.18 4.18 -5.90
N GLU A 29 23.38 4.14 -6.50
CA GLU A 29 24.46 5.07 -6.15
C GLU A 29 24.08 6.52 -6.42
N TYR A 30 23.45 6.78 -7.56
CA TYR A 30 23.02 8.12 -7.92
C TYR A 30 21.94 8.63 -6.94
N THR A 31 21.00 7.78 -6.58
CA THR A 31 19.95 8.07 -5.58
C THR A 31 20.56 8.41 -4.21
N GLU A 32 21.60 7.69 -3.78
CA GLU A 32 22.37 8.05 -2.59
C GLU A 32 23.04 9.43 -2.72
N SER A 33 23.64 9.73 -3.88
CA SER A 33 24.30 11.02 -4.12
C SER A 33 23.33 12.21 -4.07
N LEU A 34 22.06 11.98 -4.42
CA LEU A 34 20.98 12.96 -4.36
C LEU A 34 20.39 13.15 -2.94
N GLY A 35 20.80 12.34 -1.97
CA GLY A 35 20.39 12.50 -0.58
C GLY A 35 19.16 11.70 -0.14
N PHE A 36 18.70 10.72 -0.95
CA PHE A 36 17.63 9.83 -0.54
C PHE A 36 18.04 8.95 0.66
N ASP A 37 17.05 8.55 1.45
CA ASP A 37 17.21 7.79 2.69
C ASP A 37 17.13 6.27 2.46
N GLU A 38 16.28 5.85 1.53
CA GLU A 38 15.91 4.44 1.32
C GLU A 38 15.87 4.09 -0.18
N PHE A 39 16.26 2.86 -0.53
CA PHE A 39 16.07 2.29 -1.86
C PHE A 39 15.44 0.90 -1.75
N TRP A 40 14.40 0.63 -2.52
CA TRP A 40 13.58 -0.57 -2.42
C TRP A 40 13.56 -1.35 -3.74
N VAL A 41 13.71 -2.68 -3.71
CA VAL A 41 13.76 -3.55 -4.91
C VAL A 41 12.79 -4.73 -4.79
N GLY A 42 11.98 -4.96 -5.83
CA GLY A 42 11.00 -6.07 -5.90
C GLY A 42 11.58 -7.41 -6.35
N GLU A 43 10.89 -8.50 -6.02
CA GLU A 43 11.20 -9.87 -6.44
C GLU A 43 10.18 -10.37 -7.48
N HIS A 44 10.68 -10.84 -8.63
CA HIS A 44 9.90 -11.49 -9.68
C HIS A 44 10.67 -12.60 -10.39
N HIS A 45 9.96 -13.64 -10.86
CA HIS A 45 10.56 -14.82 -11.48
C HIS A 45 10.16 -15.03 -12.94
N THR A 46 9.02 -14.47 -13.34
CA THR A 46 8.42 -14.65 -14.67
C THR A 46 7.87 -13.32 -15.23
N GLY A 47 7.02 -13.37 -16.26
CA GLY A 47 6.40 -12.18 -16.86
C GLY A 47 7.30 -11.39 -17.82
N GLY A 48 8.62 -11.65 -17.82
CA GLY A 48 9.56 -11.23 -18.86
C GLY A 48 10.03 -9.78 -18.81
N TRP A 49 9.51 -8.97 -17.89
CA TRP A 49 9.88 -7.57 -17.69
C TRP A 49 10.68 -7.36 -16.40
N GLU A 50 10.19 -7.94 -15.31
CA GLU A 50 10.81 -7.81 -13.99
C GLU A 50 11.81 -8.95 -13.76
N THR A 51 13.10 -8.64 -13.89
CA THR A 51 14.15 -9.68 -14.07
C THR A 51 15.07 -9.88 -12.86
N ILE A 52 14.70 -9.36 -11.68
CA ILE A 52 15.41 -9.59 -10.42
C ILE A 52 14.65 -10.62 -9.57
N PRO A 53 15.11 -11.89 -9.51
CA PRO A 53 14.45 -12.96 -8.73
C PRO A 53 14.95 -13.08 -7.29
N ALA A 54 16.02 -12.38 -6.95
CA ALA A 54 16.66 -12.42 -5.64
C ALA A 54 17.13 -11.01 -5.25
N PRO A 55 16.21 -10.16 -4.75
CA PRO A 55 16.55 -8.78 -4.44
C PRO A 55 17.62 -8.66 -3.35
N ASP A 56 17.71 -9.61 -2.42
CA ASP A 56 18.76 -9.66 -1.40
C ASP A 56 20.16 -9.83 -2.00
N ILE A 57 20.32 -10.68 -3.03
CA ILE A 57 21.60 -10.83 -3.76
C ILE A 57 21.93 -9.52 -4.49
N PHE A 58 20.96 -8.92 -5.15
CA PHE A 58 21.15 -7.66 -5.86
C PHE A 58 21.54 -6.52 -4.90
N LEU A 59 20.86 -6.44 -3.74
CA LEU A 59 21.14 -5.47 -2.69
C LEU A 59 22.49 -5.71 -2.01
N ALA A 60 23.02 -6.93 -1.97
CA ALA A 60 24.38 -7.19 -1.51
C ALA A 60 25.42 -6.47 -2.39
N SER A 61 25.24 -6.50 -3.71
CA SER A 61 26.07 -5.75 -4.66
C SER A 61 25.92 -4.25 -4.45
N ALA A 62 24.69 -3.75 -4.34
CA ALA A 62 24.41 -2.34 -4.05
C ALA A 62 25.00 -1.89 -2.69
N GLY A 63 24.99 -2.78 -1.70
CA GLY A 63 25.53 -2.56 -0.36
C GLY A 63 27.03 -2.28 -0.36
N ALA A 64 27.79 -2.93 -1.25
CA ALA A 64 29.22 -2.66 -1.41
C ALA A 64 29.50 -1.29 -2.06
N ARG A 65 28.60 -0.86 -2.96
CA ARG A 65 28.71 0.37 -3.77
C ARG A 65 28.25 1.63 -3.04
N THR A 66 27.40 1.48 -2.02
CA THR A 66 26.85 2.58 -1.22
C THR A 66 27.39 2.61 0.21
N LYS A 67 27.16 3.71 0.94
CA LYS A 67 27.67 3.89 2.32
C LYS A 67 26.63 4.29 3.35
N ARG A 68 25.53 4.93 2.96
CA ARG A 68 24.54 5.55 3.84
C ARG A 68 23.13 5.06 3.56
N ILE A 69 22.73 4.98 2.28
CA ILE A 69 21.35 4.68 1.91
C ILE A 69 20.92 3.33 2.48
N ARG A 70 19.69 3.27 3.00
CA ARG A 70 19.09 2.03 3.47
C ARG A 70 18.60 1.21 2.28
N LEU A 71 18.75 -0.10 2.36
CA LEU A 71 18.53 -1.02 1.25
C LEU A 71 17.41 -2.00 1.61
N GLY A 72 16.28 -1.89 0.92
CA GLY A 72 15.05 -2.59 1.25
C GLY A 72 14.59 -3.54 0.15
N THR A 73 14.02 -4.67 0.54
CA THR A 73 13.23 -5.50 -0.38
C THR A 73 11.79 -5.01 -0.40
N ALA A 74 11.14 -4.91 -1.55
CA ALA A 74 9.72 -4.53 -1.67
C ALA A 74 9.10 -5.32 -2.85
N VAL A 75 9.07 -6.65 -2.79
CA VAL A 75 9.22 -7.49 -1.58
C VAL A 75 10.18 -8.66 -1.78
N ILE A 76 10.51 -9.38 -0.71
CA ILE A 76 10.72 -10.85 -0.79
C ILE A 76 9.34 -11.52 -0.71
N ASN A 77 9.06 -12.42 -1.64
CA ASN A 77 7.83 -13.20 -1.69
C ASN A 77 7.92 -14.40 -0.72
N LEU A 78 7.63 -14.18 0.57
CA LEU A 78 7.90 -15.18 1.62
C LEU A 78 7.26 -16.55 1.37
N SER A 79 6.14 -16.61 0.66
CA SER A 79 5.45 -17.86 0.33
C SER A 79 6.24 -18.75 -0.64
N TYR A 80 7.28 -18.23 -1.29
CA TYR A 80 8.11 -18.96 -2.27
C TYR A 80 9.37 -19.55 -1.65
N HIS A 81 9.70 -19.17 -0.41
CA HIS A 81 10.96 -19.50 0.24
C HIS A 81 10.73 -20.16 1.59
N HIS A 82 11.64 -21.03 1.99
CA HIS A 82 11.66 -21.52 3.36
C HIS A 82 12.00 -20.35 4.31
N PRO A 83 11.23 -20.10 5.40
CA PRO A 83 11.40 -18.90 6.22
C PRO A 83 12.73 -18.83 6.96
N PHE A 84 13.31 -19.98 7.32
CA PHE A 84 14.64 -20.04 7.94
C PHE A 84 15.71 -19.50 6.98
N ASP A 85 15.65 -19.86 5.70
CA ASP A 85 16.63 -19.44 4.68
C ASP A 85 16.53 -17.94 4.41
N VAL A 86 15.32 -17.37 4.46
CA VAL A 86 15.12 -15.91 4.39
C VAL A 86 15.72 -15.24 5.63
N ALA A 87 15.47 -15.80 6.82
CA ALA A 87 16.00 -15.24 8.07
C ALA A 87 17.54 -15.18 8.06
N GLU A 88 18.20 -16.28 7.66
CA GLU A 88 19.66 -16.33 7.62
C GLU A 88 20.26 -15.36 6.59
N ARG A 89 19.73 -15.35 5.35
CA ARG A 89 20.26 -14.46 4.30
C ARG A 89 20.07 -13.00 4.64
N MET A 90 18.94 -12.62 5.21
CA MET A 90 18.67 -11.24 5.58
C MET A 90 19.49 -10.80 6.80
N ALA A 91 19.68 -11.66 7.81
CA ALA A 91 20.60 -11.37 8.90
C ALA A 91 22.05 -11.21 8.39
N PHE A 92 22.48 -12.09 7.49
CA PHE A 92 23.82 -11.99 6.89
C PHE A 92 24.00 -10.71 6.08
N LEU A 93 23.04 -10.36 5.23
CA LEU A 93 23.05 -9.12 4.45
C LEU A 93 23.04 -7.87 5.36
N ASP A 94 22.32 -7.92 6.48
CA ASP A 94 22.30 -6.85 7.47
C ASP A 94 23.71 -6.59 8.06
N HIS A 95 24.48 -7.64 8.32
CA HIS A 95 25.90 -7.52 8.72
C HIS A 95 26.78 -6.97 7.60
N LEU A 96 26.63 -7.46 6.36
CA LEU A 96 27.42 -6.98 5.22
C LEU A 96 27.21 -5.48 4.94
N THR A 97 26.04 -4.96 5.31
CA THR A 97 25.68 -3.56 5.09
C THR A 97 25.82 -2.68 6.33
N TYR A 98 26.25 -3.24 7.47
CA TYR A 98 26.35 -2.55 8.76
C TYR A 98 25.02 -1.96 9.25
N GLY A 99 23.93 -2.73 9.15
CA GLY A 99 22.64 -2.33 9.68
C GLY A 99 21.83 -1.39 8.78
N ARG A 100 22.00 -1.49 7.46
CA ARG A 100 21.27 -0.66 6.49
C ARG A 100 20.10 -1.39 5.84
N VAL A 101 19.90 -2.67 6.13
CA VAL A 101 18.94 -3.49 5.38
C VAL A 101 17.54 -3.39 5.98
N MET A 102 16.54 -3.50 5.12
CA MET A 102 15.14 -3.55 5.48
C MET A 102 14.46 -4.70 4.74
N LEU A 103 13.68 -5.50 5.45
CA LEU A 103 12.99 -6.65 4.89
C LEU A 103 11.53 -6.27 4.61
N GLY A 104 11.19 -5.93 3.37
CA GLY A 104 9.80 -5.88 2.96
C GLY A 104 9.35 -7.23 2.41
N CYS A 105 8.17 -7.66 2.86
CA CYS A 105 7.62 -8.98 2.65
C CYS A 105 6.27 -8.90 1.93
N GLY A 106 6.02 -9.87 1.07
CA GLY A 106 4.72 -10.06 0.42
C GLY A 106 4.42 -11.54 0.17
N PRO A 107 3.18 -11.85 -0.23
CA PRO A 107 2.76 -13.22 -0.50
C PRO A 107 3.13 -13.69 -1.93
N GLY A 108 3.54 -12.76 -2.81
CA GLY A 108 3.78 -12.99 -4.23
C GLY A 108 2.51 -13.27 -5.03
N ILE A 109 2.05 -12.32 -5.84
CA ILE A 109 0.70 -12.38 -6.45
C ILE A 109 0.68 -12.57 -7.96
N LEU A 110 1.84 -12.54 -8.61
CA LEU A 110 1.92 -12.68 -10.06
C LEU A 110 1.52 -14.10 -10.46
N ALA A 111 0.40 -14.27 -11.15
CA ALA A 111 -0.18 -15.59 -11.41
C ALA A 111 0.78 -16.57 -12.11
N PRO A 112 1.60 -16.13 -13.09
CA PRO A 112 2.67 -16.96 -13.65
C PRO A 112 3.74 -17.41 -12.63
N ASP A 113 4.14 -16.57 -11.67
CA ASP A 113 5.08 -16.95 -10.59
C ASP A 113 4.45 -18.01 -9.67
N VAL A 114 3.20 -17.77 -9.23
CA VAL A 114 2.46 -18.71 -8.38
C VAL A 114 2.34 -20.08 -9.05
N LYS A 115 2.08 -20.10 -10.36
CA LYS A 115 2.04 -21.33 -11.15
C LYS A 115 3.42 -22.01 -11.26
N LEU A 116 4.49 -21.24 -11.44
CA LEU A 116 5.86 -21.76 -11.52
C LEU A 116 6.24 -22.55 -10.26
N PHE A 117 5.94 -21.99 -9.09
CA PHE A 117 6.23 -22.62 -7.79
C PHE A 117 5.20 -23.68 -7.36
N GLY A 118 4.15 -23.89 -8.16
CA GLY A 118 3.12 -24.90 -7.86
C GLY A 118 2.29 -24.60 -6.61
N LEU A 119 2.11 -23.32 -6.29
CA LEU A 119 1.43 -22.88 -5.07
C LEU A 119 -0.06 -22.63 -5.32
N ASP A 120 -0.87 -22.80 -4.27
CA ASP A 120 -2.28 -22.41 -4.28
C ASP A 120 -2.40 -20.91 -3.97
N PRO A 121 -3.00 -20.09 -4.87
CA PRO A 121 -3.21 -18.66 -4.63
C PRO A 121 -3.91 -18.32 -3.30
N THR A 122 -4.77 -19.22 -2.80
CA THR A 122 -5.53 -19.02 -1.56
C THR A 122 -4.68 -19.19 -0.31
N GLU A 123 -3.59 -19.97 -0.41
CA GLU A 123 -2.71 -20.31 0.71
C GLU A 123 -1.53 -19.32 0.84
N LEU A 124 -1.27 -18.49 -0.16
CA LEU A 124 -0.11 -17.59 -0.19
C LEU A 124 -0.06 -16.64 1.01
N ARG A 125 -1.19 -16.05 1.42
CA ARG A 125 -1.23 -15.12 2.56
C ARG A 125 -1.05 -15.86 3.90
N PRO A 126 -1.76 -16.97 4.18
CA PRO A 126 -1.46 -17.83 5.31
C PRO A 126 0.03 -18.24 5.39
N MET A 127 0.61 -18.71 4.29
CA MET A 127 2.04 -19.09 4.20
C MET A 127 2.97 -17.92 4.55
N MET A 128 2.71 -16.72 4.00
CA MET A 128 3.48 -15.52 4.31
C MET A 128 3.40 -15.18 5.81
N ASN A 129 2.22 -15.24 6.41
CA ASN A 129 2.03 -14.92 7.82
C ASN A 129 2.80 -15.89 8.73
N GLU A 130 2.71 -17.19 8.43
CA GLU A 130 3.45 -18.22 9.16
C GLU A 130 4.97 -18.05 9.01
N SER A 131 5.42 -17.73 7.80
CA SER A 131 6.83 -17.44 7.51
C SER A 131 7.33 -16.25 8.33
N LEU A 132 6.54 -15.18 8.41
CA LEU A 132 6.85 -13.98 9.16
C LEU A 132 6.94 -14.27 10.67
N ASP A 133 6.05 -15.10 11.21
CA ASP A 133 6.11 -15.52 12.62
C ASP A 133 7.38 -16.29 12.94
N ILE A 134 7.79 -17.22 12.05
CA ILE A 134 9.05 -17.95 12.18
C ILE A 134 10.25 -17.02 12.12
N ILE A 135 10.32 -16.12 11.12
CA ILE A 135 11.42 -15.16 10.96
C ILE A 135 11.56 -14.27 12.20
N LEU A 136 10.46 -13.72 12.71
CA LEU A 136 10.49 -12.85 13.89
C LEU A 136 10.89 -13.61 15.15
N LYS A 137 10.46 -14.88 15.31
CA LYS A 137 10.93 -15.75 16.40
C LYS A 137 12.44 -15.98 16.32
N LEU A 138 12.94 -16.35 15.14
CA LEU A 138 14.36 -16.60 14.90
C LEU A 138 15.23 -15.38 15.25
N TYR A 139 14.72 -14.16 15.10
CA TYR A 139 15.45 -12.96 15.48
C TYR A 139 15.30 -12.56 16.95
N ARG A 140 14.10 -12.68 17.52
CA ARG A 140 13.78 -12.13 18.86
C ARG A 140 14.06 -13.09 20.01
N GLU A 141 13.94 -14.40 19.79
CA GLU A 141 14.11 -15.41 20.84
C GLU A 141 15.57 -15.89 20.88
N ASP A 142 16.08 -16.17 22.08
CA ASP A 142 17.42 -16.72 22.28
C ASP A 142 17.40 -18.25 22.26
N GLY A 143 18.41 -18.87 21.64
CA GLY A 143 18.60 -20.31 21.63
C GLY A 143 17.78 -21.05 20.57
N LEU A 144 17.67 -22.36 20.76
CA LEU A 144 17.00 -23.26 19.81
C LEU A 144 15.49 -23.05 19.86
N ILE A 145 14.89 -22.72 18.72
CA ILE A 145 13.44 -22.58 18.55
C ILE A 145 12.85 -23.78 17.81
N SER A 146 11.61 -24.09 18.14
CA SER A 146 10.79 -25.06 17.41
C SER A 146 9.48 -24.40 17.00
N TYR A 147 9.00 -24.70 15.81
CA TYR A 147 7.74 -24.19 15.27
C TYR A 147 7.05 -25.31 14.48
N GLU A 148 5.81 -25.59 14.85
CA GLU A 148 4.94 -26.56 14.19
C GLU A 148 3.78 -25.83 13.52
N GLY A 149 3.98 -25.46 12.26
CA GLY A 149 3.02 -24.76 11.43
C GLY A 149 2.26 -25.67 10.47
N ASN A 150 1.34 -25.07 9.71
CA ASN A 150 0.63 -25.76 8.65
C ASN A 150 1.48 -25.92 7.38
N TYR A 151 2.44 -25.02 7.17
CA TYR A 151 3.27 -24.95 5.96
C TYR A 151 4.73 -25.26 6.24
N TRP A 152 5.22 -24.85 7.41
CA TRP A 152 6.62 -24.94 7.79
C TRP A 152 6.77 -25.62 9.14
N GLN A 153 7.79 -26.48 9.23
CA GLN A 153 8.24 -27.07 10.48
C GLN A 153 9.73 -26.80 10.65
N ILE A 154 10.11 -26.23 11.79
CA ILE A 154 11.49 -26.18 12.25
C ILE A 154 11.56 -26.79 13.64
N LYS A 155 12.60 -27.56 13.91
CA LYS A 155 12.77 -28.25 15.17
C LYS A 155 14.18 -28.03 15.71
N ASP A 156 14.23 -27.43 16.90
CA ASP A 156 15.47 -27.18 17.65
C ASP A 156 16.52 -26.47 16.79
N MET A 157 16.12 -25.38 16.12
CA MET A 157 16.95 -24.60 15.19
C MET A 157 17.19 -23.18 15.70
N GLU A 158 18.33 -22.58 15.35
CA GLU A 158 18.64 -21.18 15.57
C GLU A 158 19.44 -20.64 14.37
N VAL A 159 19.18 -19.39 13.97
CA VAL A 159 20.04 -18.72 12.98
C VAL A 159 21.46 -18.61 13.54
N GLN A 160 22.46 -18.93 12.72
CA GLN A 160 23.86 -18.94 13.19
C GLN A 160 24.34 -17.56 13.65
N VAL A 161 23.78 -16.50 13.07
CA VAL A 161 24.09 -15.10 13.40
C VAL A 161 22.78 -14.32 13.43
N LYS A 162 22.45 -13.70 14.56
CA LYS A 162 21.32 -12.76 14.67
C LYS A 162 21.60 -11.50 13.83
N PRO A 163 20.57 -10.75 13.38
CA PRO A 163 20.75 -9.52 12.63
C PRO A 163 21.67 -8.52 13.34
N TYR A 164 22.38 -7.69 12.56
CA TYR A 164 23.20 -6.60 13.11
C TYR A 164 22.33 -5.60 13.87
N GLN A 165 21.17 -5.29 13.31
CA GLN A 165 20.14 -4.46 13.94
C GLN A 165 19.37 -5.25 15.01
N GLN A 166 19.13 -4.60 16.15
CA GLN A 166 18.45 -5.19 17.30
C GLN A 166 17.12 -4.48 17.59
N PRO A 167 16.09 -5.20 18.11
CA PRO A 167 16.03 -6.64 18.34
C PRO A 167 15.84 -7.47 17.06
N HIS A 168 15.59 -6.81 15.92
CA HIS A 168 15.60 -7.39 14.59
C HIS A 168 15.82 -6.25 13.57
N LEU A 169 16.18 -6.59 12.32
CA LEU A 169 16.15 -5.61 11.23
C LEU A 169 14.70 -5.13 10.95
N PRO A 170 14.49 -3.90 10.47
CA PRO A 170 13.17 -3.39 10.13
C PRO A 170 12.45 -4.30 9.13
N VAL A 171 11.25 -4.74 9.50
CA VAL A 171 10.41 -5.62 8.67
C VAL A 171 9.14 -4.88 8.28
N PHE A 172 8.69 -5.10 7.06
CA PHE A 172 7.56 -4.40 6.45
C PHE A 172 6.63 -5.35 5.72
N THR A 173 5.34 -5.06 5.75
CA THR A 173 4.39 -5.65 4.80
C THR A 173 4.03 -4.63 3.73
N VAL A 174 3.66 -5.12 2.53
CA VAL A 174 3.16 -4.26 1.46
C VAL A 174 1.63 -4.34 1.37
N SER A 175 1.00 -3.17 1.27
CA SER A 175 -0.45 -3.00 1.14
C SER A 175 -0.79 -2.23 -0.13
N SER A 176 -1.50 -2.89 -1.04
CA SER A 176 -2.19 -2.23 -2.17
C SER A 176 -3.62 -1.82 -1.78
N GLY A 177 -3.83 -1.38 -0.52
CA GLY A 177 -5.14 -1.05 0.03
C GLY A 177 -5.89 -2.19 0.71
N SER A 178 -5.23 -3.33 0.95
CA SER A 178 -5.83 -4.48 1.65
C SER A 178 -5.77 -4.29 3.16
N GLY A 179 -6.93 -4.39 3.83
CA GLY A 179 -7.00 -4.41 5.29
C GLY A 179 -6.20 -5.53 5.94
N ASN A 180 -5.99 -6.66 5.23
CA ASN A 180 -5.18 -7.76 5.75
C ASN A 180 -3.70 -7.40 5.91
N SER A 181 -3.07 -6.74 4.92
CA SER A 181 -1.65 -6.38 5.05
C SER A 181 -1.42 -5.41 6.21
N ILE A 182 -2.36 -4.48 6.41
CA ILE A 182 -2.35 -3.52 7.52
C ILE A 182 -2.47 -4.24 8.86
N ARG A 183 -3.46 -5.13 8.98
CA ARG A 183 -3.67 -5.95 10.18
C ARG A 183 -2.43 -6.76 10.55
N VAL A 184 -1.86 -7.48 9.59
CA VAL A 184 -0.68 -8.34 9.81
C VAL A 184 0.51 -7.53 10.33
N ALA A 185 0.75 -6.34 9.78
CA ALA A 185 1.79 -5.45 10.26
C ALA A 185 1.48 -4.93 11.67
N ALA A 186 0.26 -4.47 11.90
CA ALA A 186 -0.17 -3.89 13.17
C ALA A 186 -0.09 -4.90 14.33
N GLU A 187 -0.60 -6.13 14.14
CA GLU A 187 -0.56 -7.20 15.15
C GLU A 187 0.87 -7.58 15.58
N ARG A 188 1.87 -7.29 14.74
CA ARG A 188 3.28 -7.66 14.95
C ARG A 188 4.20 -6.47 15.23
N GLY A 189 3.67 -5.25 15.22
CA GLY A 189 4.44 -4.02 15.39
C GLY A 189 5.44 -3.78 14.26
N LEU A 190 5.05 -4.05 13.01
CA LEU A 190 5.91 -3.94 11.82
C LEU A 190 5.59 -2.70 11.00
N GLY A 191 6.52 -2.30 10.13
CA GLY A 191 6.29 -1.26 9.15
C GLY A 191 5.29 -1.67 8.07
N VAL A 192 4.72 -0.69 7.39
CA VAL A 192 3.83 -0.92 6.25
C VAL A 192 4.21 0.01 5.09
N ILE A 193 4.24 -0.55 3.89
CA ILE A 193 4.40 0.20 2.64
C ILE A 193 3.04 0.20 1.95
N SER A 194 2.38 1.35 1.89
CA SER A 194 1.10 1.53 1.23
C SER A 194 1.26 2.11 -0.16
N GLY A 195 0.66 1.47 -1.16
CA GLY A 195 0.50 2.07 -2.48
C GLY A 195 -0.44 3.28 -2.39
N ALA A 196 0.04 4.45 -2.78
CA ALA A 196 -0.74 5.68 -2.78
C ALA A 196 -1.56 5.82 -4.08
N PHE A 197 -2.33 4.78 -4.41
CA PHE A 197 -3.18 4.71 -5.60
C PHE A 197 -4.56 4.15 -5.26
N THR A 198 -5.54 4.40 -6.12
CA THR A 198 -6.92 3.98 -5.88
C THR A 198 -7.19 2.68 -6.65
N GLN A 199 -7.52 1.60 -5.93
CA GLN A 199 -8.08 0.39 -6.53
C GLN A 199 -9.53 0.21 -6.09
N PRO A 200 -10.39 -0.42 -6.91
CA PRO A 200 -11.72 -0.82 -6.48
C PRO A 200 -11.67 -1.63 -5.18
N GLY A 201 -12.34 -1.15 -4.12
CA GLY A 201 -12.37 -1.81 -2.82
C GLY A 201 -11.13 -1.59 -1.93
N ALA A 202 -10.15 -0.80 -2.36
CA ALA A 202 -9.04 -0.40 -1.51
C ALA A 202 -9.52 0.51 -0.37
N ILE A 203 -8.94 0.31 0.82
CA ILE A 203 -9.10 1.24 1.94
C ILE A 203 -8.38 2.54 1.59
N ASP A 204 -9.06 3.68 1.78
CA ASP A 204 -8.45 4.99 1.61
C ASP A 204 -7.20 5.12 2.47
N ILE A 205 -6.15 5.74 1.93
CA ILE A 205 -4.85 5.87 2.58
C ILE A 205 -4.99 6.46 4.00
N THR A 206 -5.86 7.45 4.21
CA THR A 206 -6.04 8.07 5.54
C THR A 206 -6.66 7.10 6.55
N GLU A 207 -7.53 6.20 6.09
CA GLU A 207 -8.14 5.17 6.93
C GLU A 207 -7.20 3.97 7.17
N GLN A 208 -6.22 3.73 6.28
CA GLN A 208 -5.24 2.66 6.48
C GLN A 208 -4.42 2.84 7.75
N TRP A 209 -3.91 4.05 8.00
CA TRP A 209 -3.10 4.32 9.19
C TRP A 209 -3.91 4.28 10.47
N LYS A 210 -5.11 4.86 10.47
CA LYS A 210 -6.02 4.79 11.60
C LYS A 210 -6.35 3.33 11.96
N SER A 211 -6.56 2.49 10.94
CA SER A 211 -6.76 1.05 11.11
C SER A 211 -5.50 0.36 11.67
N TYR A 212 -4.31 0.74 11.21
CA TYR A 212 -3.04 0.26 11.76
C TYR A 212 -2.89 0.63 13.24
N GLU A 213 -3.06 1.91 13.60
CA GLU A 213 -2.91 2.40 14.96
C GLU A 213 -3.82 1.68 15.95
N GLN A 214 -5.11 1.54 15.60
CA GLN A 214 -6.08 0.83 16.43
C GLN A 214 -5.68 -0.62 16.70
N GLN A 215 -5.26 -1.34 15.64
CA GLN A 215 -4.89 -2.74 15.74
C GLN A 215 -3.54 -2.95 16.44
N ALA A 216 -2.58 -2.05 16.22
CA ALA A 216 -1.27 -2.11 16.86
C ALA A 216 -1.40 -1.85 18.37
N VAL A 217 -2.19 -0.84 18.77
CA VAL A 217 -2.49 -0.60 20.20
C VAL A 217 -3.22 -1.79 20.82
N ALA A 218 -4.21 -2.36 20.13
CA ALA A 218 -4.94 -3.54 20.60
C ALA A 218 -4.02 -4.77 20.78
N ALA A 219 -2.97 -4.88 19.95
CA ALA A 219 -1.96 -5.92 20.04
C ALA A 219 -0.80 -5.59 21.01
N GLY A 220 -0.85 -4.44 21.69
CA GLY A 220 0.16 -4.04 22.68
C GLY A 220 1.41 -3.35 22.09
N HIS A 221 1.38 -2.97 20.82
CA HIS A 221 2.45 -2.22 20.17
C HIS A 221 2.20 -0.71 20.24
N THR A 222 3.28 0.08 20.27
CA THR A 222 3.19 1.53 20.16
C THR A 222 3.35 1.91 18.68
N PRO A 223 2.29 2.42 18.00
CA PRO A 223 2.41 2.85 16.62
C PRO A 223 3.41 4.00 16.48
N ASN A 224 4.28 3.93 15.47
CA ASN A 224 5.20 5.01 15.13
C ASN A 224 5.00 5.41 13.68
N ARG A 225 4.79 6.70 13.44
CA ARG A 225 4.56 7.22 12.10
C ARG A 225 5.72 7.02 11.14
N GLU A 226 6.94 6.96 11.67
CA GLU A 226 8.12 6.64 10.88
C GLU A 226 8.07 5.21 10.31
N ASP A 227 7.17 4.37 10.80
CA ASP A 227 6.98 3.00 10.32
C ASP A 227 6.07 2.89 9.08
N TRP A 228 5.50 4.00 8.60
CA TRP A 228 4.62 4.03 7.44
C TRP A 228 5.25 4.69 6.20
N ARG A 229 5.26 3.96 5.08
CA ARG A 229 5.80 4.41 3.79
C ARG A 229 4.65 4.52 2.79
N LEU A 230 4.66 5.58 1.99
CA LEU A 230 3.76 5.73 0.84
C LEU A 230 4.56 5.57 -0.45
N SER A 231 4.04 4.78 -1.38
CA SER A 231 4.67 4.53 -2.67
C SER A 231 3.77 4.99 -3.81
N THR A 232 4.29 5.87 -4.67
CA THR A 232 3.67 6.25 -5.95
C THR A 232 4.78 6.54 -6.97
N SER A 233 4.42 6.56 -8.25
CA SER A 233 5.33 6.97 -9.32
C SER A 233 5.35 8.48 -9.46
N ILE A 234 6.56 9.04 -9.61
CA ILE A 234 6.79 10.48 -9.78
C ILE A 234 7.68 10.70 -11.00
N TYR A 235 7.29 11.63 -11.87
CA TYR A 235 8.12 12.12 -12.98
C TYR A 235 8.10 13.65 -12.99
N VAL A 236 9.30 14.25 -13.04
CA VAL A 236 9.47 15.71 -12.99
C VAL A 236 10.18 16.16 -14.27
N ALA A 237 9.60 17.12 -14.98
CA ALA A 237 10.22 17.82 -16.12
C ALA A 237 10.06 19.33 -15.97
N ASP A 238 10.58 20.14 -16.90
CA ASP A 238 10.51 21.61 -16.79
C ASP A 238 9.10 22.17 -17.02
N SER A 239 8.19 21.39 -17.61
CA SER A 239 6.78 21.75 -17.81
C SER A 239 5.86 20.54 -17.76
N MET A 240 4.55 20.78 -17.54
CA MET A 240 3.52 19.75 -17.59
C MET A 240 3.47 19.03 -18.96
N ASP A 241 3.61 19.77 -20.06
CA ASP A 241 3.54 19.22 -21.41
C ASP A 241 4.76 18.32 -21.72
N GLU A 242 5.95 18.76 -21.33
CA GLU A 242 7.17 17.96 -21.46
C GLU A 242 7.06 16.68 -20.63
N ALA A 243 6.66 16.79 -19.36
CA ALA A 243 6.50 15.65 -18.47
C ALA A 243 5.57 14.58 -19.06
N LEU A 244 4.43 15.00 -19.63
CA LEU A 244 3.49 14.09 -20.26
C LEU A 244 4.05 13.48 -21.56
N ASN A 245 4.71 14.28 -22.40
CA ASN A 245 5.29 13.80 -23.65
C ASN A 245 6.38 12.74 -23.41
N ASP A 246 7.23 12.94 -22.41
CA ASP A 246 8.36 12.06 -22.10
C ASP A 246 7.90 10.65 -21.68
N VAL A 247 6.83 10.57 -20.89
CA VAL A 247 6.41 9.30 -20.27
C VAL A 247 5.29 8.59 -21.02
N SER A 248 4.50 9.30 -21.84
CA SER A 248 3.27 8.76 -22.44
C SER A 248 3.50 7.45 -23.21
N GLN A 249 4.52 7.42 -24.07
CA GLN A 249 4.82 6.21 -24.84
C GLN A 249 5.27 5.06 -23.93
N GLY A 250 6.19 5.34 -22.99
CA GLY A 250 6.73 4.34 -22.07
C GLY A 250 5.65 3.70 -21.21
N ILE A 251 4.77 4.52 -20.63
CA ILE A 251 3.61 4.08 -19.85
C ILE A 251 2.73 3.14 -20.69
N MET A 252 2.36 3.54 -21.91
CA MET A 252 1.47 2.72 -22.74
C MET A 252 2.13 1.41 -23.17
N THR A 253 3.42 1.42 -23.47
CA THR A 253 4.16 0.22 -23.82
C THR A 253 4.21 -0.75 -22.64
N GLU A 254 4.65 -0.29 -21.46
CA GLU A 254 4.72 -1.14 -20.26
C GLU A 254 3.34 -1.67 -19.86
N VAL A 255 2.33 -0.81 -19.77
CA VAL A 255 0.99 -1.21 -19.32
C VAL A 255 0.38 -2.26 -20.26
N ARG A 256 0.53 -2.10 -21.58
CA ARG A 256 -0.03 -3.05 -22.55
C ARG A 256 0.78 -4.33 -22.66
N GLU A 257 2.10 -4.23 -22.73
CA GLU A 257 2.95 -5.39 -22.99
C GLU A 257 3.25 -6.20 -21.72
N TYR A 258 3.22 -5.57 -20.55
CA TYR A 258 3.46 -6.23 -19.27
C TYR A 258 2.17 -6.40 -18.46
N PHE A 259 1.59 -5.31 -17.96
CA PHE A 259 0.51 -5.42 -16.97
C PHE A 259 -0.76 -6.08 -17.52
N PHE A 260 -1.19 -5.75 -18.74
CA PHE A 260 -2.39 -6.34 -19.33
C PHE A 260 -2.19 -7.83 -19.62
N ASN A 261 -1.02 -8.21 -20.14
CA ASN A 261 -0.67 -9.60 -20.42
C ASN A 261 -0.58 -10.47 -19.15
N ASN A 262 -0.34 -9.84 -18.00
CA ASN A 262 -0.27 -10.51 -16.70
C ASN A 262 -1.54 -10.32 -15.85
N GLY A 263 -2.67 -10.00 -16.48
CA GLY A 263 -3.98 -9.93 -15.79
C GLY A 263 -4.22 -8.67 -14.97
N GLY A 264 -3.33 -7.67 -15.05
CA GLY A 264 -3.43 -6.41 -14.33
C GLY A 264 -4.41 -5.39 -14.94
N LYS A 265 -4.99 -5.66 -16.12
CA LYS A 265 -5.91 -4.75 -16.83
C LYS A 265 -7.02 -4.18 -15.92
N PRO A 266 -7.72 -4.96 -15.08
CA PRO A 266 -8.80 -4.45 -14.24
C PRO A 266 -8.39 -3.30 -13.30
N THR A 267 -7.09 -3.17 -12.97
CA THR A 267 -6.57 -2.09 -12.12
C THR A 267 -6.41 -0.75 -12.85
N TYR A 268 -6.60 -0.74 -14.18
CA TYR A 268 -6.51 0.43 -15.05
C TYR A 268 -7.84 0.76 -15.74
N GLU A 269 -8.91 0.02 -15.45
CA GLU A 269 -10.24 0.21 -16.06
C GLU A 269 -11.06 1.28 -15.31
N ALA A 270 -11.73 2.17 -16.05
CA ALA A 270 -12.70 3.11 -15.49
C ALA A 270 -14.04 2.45 -15.16
N TYR A 271 -14.34 1.34 -15.83
CA TYR A 271 -15.52 0.49 -15.61
C TYR A 271 -15.19 -0.96 -15.95
N PRO A 272 -15.85 -1.95 -15.29
CA PRO A 272 -15.56 -3.35 -15.52
C PRO A 272 -15.63 -3.75 -16.99
N GLY A 273 -14.54 -4.31 -17.51
CA GLY A 273 -14.46 -4.82 -18.88
C GLY A 273 -14.16 -3.79 -19.96
N GLN A 274 -13.72 -2.58 -19.61
CA GLN A 274 -13.30 -1.56 -20.59
C GLN A 274 -12.31 -2.11 -21.63
N PRO A 275 -12.52 -1.89 -22.94
CA PRO A 275 -11.56 -2.29 -23.99
C PRO A 275 -10.17 -1.71 -23.77
N ALA A 276 -9.12 -2.50 -24.00
CA ALA A 276 -7.73 -2.10 -23.70
C ALA A 276 -7.25 -0.92 -24.58
N GLU A 277 -7.83 -0.80 -25.77
CA GLU A 277 -7.55 0.25 -26.76
C GLU A 277 -8.14 1.60 -26.34
N GLU A 278 -9.18 1.59 -25.49
CA GLU A 278 -9.87 2.79 -24.99
C GLU A 278 -9.23 3.36 -23.71
N ILE A 279 -8.33 2.61 -23.07
CA ILE A 279 -7.61 3.07 -21.87
C ILE A 279 -6.51 4.06 -22.29
N THR A 280 -6.63 5.32 -21.84
CA THR A 280 -5.68 6.39 -22.16
C THR A 280 -4.60 6.56 -21.09
N VAL A 281 -3.52 7.28 -21.44
CA VAL A 281 -2.44 7.63 -20.50
C VAL A 281 -2.99 8.43 -19.32
N GLU A 282 -3.82 9.43 -19.58
CA GLU A 282 -4.40 10.29 -18.54
C GLU A 282 -5.28 9.49 -17.58
N GLN A 283 -6.02 8.50 -18.09
CA GLN A 283 -6.78 7.58 -17.27
C GLN A 283 -5.86 6.76 -16.35
N ILE A 284 -4.78 6.20 -16.90
CA ILE A 284 -3.78 5.44 -16.14
C ILE A 284 -3.18 6.30 -15.02
N ILE A 285 -2.68 7.49 -15.37
CA ILE A 285 -2.08 8.45 -14.43
C ILE A 285 -3.05 8.76 -13.29
N LYS A 286 -4.32 9.02 -13.62
CA LYS A 286 -5.35 9.33 -12.63
C LYS A 286 -5.66 8.14 -11.71
N GLN A 287 -5.86 6.94 -12.25
CA GLN A 287 -6.20 5.77 -11.43
C GLN A 287 -5.06 5.29 -10.55
N ARG A 288 -3.83 5.38 -11.08
CA ARG A 288 -2.61 5.04 -10.35
C ARG A 288 -2.10 6.19 -9.47
N ASN A 289 -2.78 7.33 -9.46
CA ASN A 289 -2.39 8.53 -8.73
C ASN A 289 -0.89 8.86 -8.91
N TRP A 290 -0.42 8.74 -10.16
CA TRP A 290 0.95 9.06 -10.54
C TRP A 290 1.13 10.58 -10.59
N ILE A 291 2.27 11.05 -10.10
CA ILE A 291 2.60 12.47 -10.01
C ILE A 291 3.54 12.81 -11.17
N ILE A 292 2.97 13.25 -12.28
CA ILE A 292 3.72 13.58 -13.50
C ILE A 292 3.50 15.06 -13.82
N GLY A 293 4.56 15.86 -13.81
CA GLY A 293 4.44 17.29 -14.09
C GLY A 293 5.70 18.11 -13.82
N ASP A 294 5.51 19.42 -13.72
CA ASP A 294 6.56 20.35 -13.32
C ASP A 294 6.88 20.29 -11.81
N PRO A 295 7.97 20.93 -11.34
CA PRO A 295 8.35 20.87 -9.93
C PRO A 295 7.27 21.38 -8.97
N ASP A 296 6.54 22.44 -9.32
CA ASP A 296 5.51 23.03 -8.46
C ASP A 296 4.31 22.09 -8.30
N TYR A 297 3.86 21.47 -9.39
CA TYR A 297 2.82 20.44 -9.37
C TYR A 297 3.24 19.25 -8.50
N CYS A 298 4.45 18.73 -8.71
CA CYS A 298 4.97 17.59 -7.96
C CYS A 298 5.07 17.89 -6.46
N ILE A 299 5.58 19.08 -6.08
CA ILE A 299 5.63 19.53 -4.69
C ILE A 299 4.22 19.63 -4.09
N SER A 300 3.24 20.16 -4.84
CA SER A 300 1.86 20.25 -4.37
C SER A 300 1.28 18.87 -4.07
N LYS A 301 1.48 17.89 -4.96
CA LYS A 301 1.00 16.52 -4.75
C LYS A 301 1.68 15.78 -3.61
N ILE A 302 2.99 15.98 -3.44
CA ILE A 302 3.71 15.43 -2.29
C ILE A 302 3.18 16.04 -0.99
N LYS A 303 2.88 17.34 -0.95
CA LYS A 303 2.26 17.99 0.22
C LYS A 303 0.85 17.50 0.49
N GLU A 304 0.05 17.22 -0.54
CA GLU A 304 -1.27 16.58 -0.36
C GLU A 304 -1.14 15.21 0.31
N LEU A 305 -0.18 14.39 -0.12
CA LEU A 305 0.13 13.10 0.53
C LEU A 305 0.64 13.30 1.95
N GLU A 306 1.49 14.29 2.20
CA GLU A 306 1.99 14.61 3.54
C GLU A 306 0.88 15.07 4.50
N GLU A 307 -0.08 15.86 4.02
CA GLU A 307 -1.25 16.25 4.81
C GLU A 307 -2.22 15.09 5.02
N ALA A 308 -2.42 14.22 4.01
CA ALA A 308 -3.11 12.95 4.20
C ALA A 308 -2.41 12.08 5.25
N LEU A 309 -1.07 12.16 5.34
CA LEU A 309 -0.35 11.59 6.46
C LEU A 309 -0.78 12.30 7.77
N LYS A 310 -0.50 13.59 7.94
CA LYS A 310 -0.73 14.28 9.23
C LYS A 310 -2.16 14.26 9.74
N SER A 311 -3.15 14.27 8.84
CA SER A 311 -4.58 14.33 9.18
C SER A 311 -5.19 13.00 9.63
N ALA A 312 -4.49 11.87 9.44
CA ALA A 312 -4.88 10.59 9.99
C ALA A 312 -4.60 10.57 11.51
N VAL A 313 -5.57 11.05 12.30
CA VAL A 313 -5.57 11.02 13.77
C VAL A 313 -6.75 10.17 14.25
N VAL A 314 -6.52 9.31 15.24
CA VAL A 314 -7.59 8.63 15.97
C VAL A 314 -8.46 9.67 16.67
N ILE A 315 -9.71 9.79 16.25
CA ILE A 315 -10.72 10.52 17.02
C ILE A 315 -10.91 9.74 18.34
N ASP A 316 -10.48 10.34 19.45
CA ASP A 316 -10.67 9.84 20.81
C ASP A 316 -12.16 9.52 21.04
N GLU A 317 -12.48 8.38 21.68
CA GLU A 317 -13.87 7.92 21.88
C GLU A 317 -14.71 8.93 22.66
N LYS A 318 -14.08 9.83 23.43
CA LYS A 318 -14.74 10.95 24.11
C LYS A 318 -15.28 12.03 23.16
N GLN A 319 -14.84 12.09 21.90
CA GLN A 319 -15.33 13.04 20.89
C GLN A 319 -16.46 12.49 20.02
N LYS A 320 -16.78 11.19 20.06
CA LYS A 320 -17.88 10.57 19.28
C LYS A 320 -19.26 11.16 19.58
N VAL A 321 -19.44 11.79 20.74
CA VAL A 321 -20.73 12.39 21.16
C VAL A 321 -20.96 13.79 20.54
N ALA A 322 -19.97 14.34 19.82
CA ALA A 322 -20.03 15.70 19.25
C ALA A 322 -19.94 15.76 17.72
N LEU A 323 -19.95 14.63 17.01
CA LEU A 323 -19.85 14.63 15.55
C LEU A 323 -21.13 15.20 14.92
N LYS A 324 -20.95 16.25 14.12
CA LYS A 324 -21.99 16.85 13.30
C LYS A 324 -21.87 16.29 11.88
N VAL A 325 -23.00 15.91 11.30
CA VAL A 325 -23.07 15.43 9.92
C VAL A 325 -22.44 16.43 8.96
N SER A 326 -21.53 15.95 8.11
CA SER A 326 -20.80 16.69 7.09
C SER A 326 -20.92 16.03 5.71
N VAL A 327 -20.48 16.71 4.66
CA VAL A 327 -20.39 16.12 3.32
C VAL A 327 -19.30 15.04 3.32
N GLY A 328 -19.61 13.87 2.77
CA GLY A 328 -18.76 12.67 2.80
C GLY A 328 -19.25 11.61 3.80
N ASP A 329 -20.09 11.99 4.76
CA ASP A 329 -20.56 11.07 5.80
C ASP A 329 -21.63 10.10 5.29
N SER A 330 -21.54 8.85 5.72
CA SER A 330 -22.62 7.86 5.64
C SER A 330 -23.54 8.01 6.86
N ILE A 331 -24.84 8.10 6.61
CA ILE A 331 -25.86 8.42 7.61
C ILE A 331 -26.97 7.39 7.54
N ILE A 332 -27.44 6.99 8.72
CA ILE A 332 -28.64 6.19 8.87
C ILE A 332 -29.72 7.08 9.45
N LEU A 333 -30.87 7.13 8.80
CA LEU A 333 -32.04 7.85 9.27
C LEU A 333 -33.15 6.84 9.55
N ARG A 334 -33.64 6.80 10.78
CA ARG A 334 -34.83 6.02 11.12
C ARG A 334 -36.08 6.88 10.98
N ASP A 335 -37.01 6.48 10.13
CA ASP A 335 -38.33 7.10 10.04
C ASP A 335 -39.12 6.80 11.32
N LEU A 336 -39.57 7.84 12.04
CA LEU A 336 -40.27 7.66 13.30
C LEU A 336 -41.72 7.17 13.14
N ALA A 337 -42.30 7.26 11.95
CA ALA A 337 -43.66 6.80 11.68
C ALA A 337 -43.70 5.33 11.24
N SER A 338 -42.77 4.91 10.38
CA SER A 338 -42.71 3.53 9.85
C SER A 338 -41.71 2.63 10.57
N GLY A 339 -40.71 3.21 11.26
CA GLY A 339 -39.58 2.48 11.83
C GLY A 339 -38.53 2.04 10.80
N GLU A 340 -38.71 2.42 9.52
CA GLU A 340 -37.80 2.05 8.43
C GLU A 340 -36.46 2.80 8.54
N GLU A 341 -35.36 2.09 8.29
CA GLU A 341 -34.02 2.66 8.23
C GLU A 341 -33.63 3.00 6.80
N LEU A 342 -33.24 4.25 6.59
CA LEU A 342 -32.81 4.78 5.32
C LEU A 342 -31.32 5.11 5.39
N HIS A 343 -30.55 4.53 4.46
CA HIS A 343 -29.11 4.70 4.39
C HIS A 343 -28.75 5.70 3.30
N TYR A 344 -28.02 6.74 3.68
CA TYR A 344 -27.61 7.80 2.76
C TYR A 344 -26.12 8.14 2.88
N ILE A 345 -25.54 8.63 1.78
CA ILE A 345 -24.23 9.27 1.76
C ILE A 345 -24.45 10.75 1.43
N MET A 346 -23.93 11.64 2.28
CA MET A 346 -23.98 13.07 2.03
C MET A 346 -22.96 13.47 0.98
N VAL A 347 -23.44 14.08 -0.10
CA VAL A 347 -22.57 14.50 -1.21
C VAL A 347 -22.87 15.94 -1.63
N ASN A 348 -21.99 16.53 -2.43
CA ASN A 348 -22.25 17.82 -3.06
C ASN A 348 -23.34 17.70 -4.13
N SER A 349 -23.96 18.82 -4.52
CA SER A 349 -25.04 18.84 -5.51
C SER A 349 -24.69 18.22 -6.87
N LYS A 350 -23.42 18.21 -7.24
CA LYS A 350 -22.95 17.61 -8.51
C LYS A 350 -22.91 16.08 -8.50
N GLU A 351 -22.93 15.46 -7.32
CA GLU A 351 -22.77 14.01 -7.13
C GLU A 351 -24.05 13.33 -6.62
N ALA A 352 -25.13 14.11 -6.50
CA ALA A 352 -26.40 13.64 -5.95
C ALA A 352 -27.06 12.61 -6.88
N ASP A 353 -27.34 11.45 -6.33
CA ASP A 353 -28.03 10.35 -7.00
C ASP A 353 -28.90 9.63 -5.96
N PRO A 354 -30.17 10.05 -5.79
CA PRO A 354 -31.07 9.47 -4.79
C PRO A 354 -31.30 7.97 -4.98
N THR A 355 -31.18 7.44 -6.21
CA THR A 355 -31.36 6.02 -6.50
C THR A 355 -30.23 5.15 -5.95
N LYS A 356 -29.07 5.75 -5.68
CA LYS A 356 -27.90 5.11 -5.08
C LYS A 356 -27.67 5.55 -3.63
N GLY A 357 -28.68 6.13 -2.99
CA GLY A 357 -28.58 6.65 -1.63
C GLY A 357 -27.66 7.87 -1.49
N LYS A 358 -27.32 8.58 -2.56
CA LYS A 358 -26.48 9.80 -2.49
C LYS A 358 -27.35 11.05 -2.44
N ILE A 359 -27.40 11.71 -1.29
CA ILE A 359 -28.23 12.92 -1.10
C ILE A 359 -27.38 14.18 -1.10
N SER A 360 -27.81 15.18 -1.85
CA SER A 360 -27.14 16.49 -1.89
C SER A 360 -27.29 17.22 -0.56
N SER A 361 -26.22 17.84 -0.08
CA SER A 361 -26.24 18.84 1.01
C SER A 361 -27.17 20.03 0.76
N ALA A 362 -27.53 20.31 -0.49
CA ALA A 362 -28.47 21.37 -0.86
C ALA A 362 -29.93 20.91 -0.96
N SER A 363 -30.20 19.60 -0.90
CA SER A 363 -31.55 19.03 -0.93
C SER A 363 -32.33 19.33 0.37
N PRO A 364 -33.68 19.28 0.39
CA PRO A 364 -34.45 19.49 1.61
C PRO A 364 -34.05 18.56 2.76
N MET A 365 -33.77 17.29 2.43
CA MET A 365 -33.27 16.29 3.35
C MET A 365 -31.84 16.61 3.80
N GLY A 366 -30.92 16.88 2.87
CA GLY A 366 -29.53 17.21 3.18
C GLY A 366 -29.38 18.47 4.03
N LYS A 367 -30.17 19.52 3.77
CA LYS A 367 -30.22 20.75 4.59
C LYS A 367 -30.73 20.51 6.01
N ALA A 368 -31.63 19.54 6.19
CA ALA A 368 -32.18 19.23 7.50
C ALA A 368 -31.18 18.45 8.38
N ILE A 369 -30.30 17.65 7.77
CA ILE A 369 -29.36 16.76 8.46
C ILE A 369 -27.98 17.40 8.64
N ILE A 370 -27.50 18.19 7.67
CA ILE A 370 -26.14 18.75 7.74
C ILE A 370 -25.95 19.60 9.00
N GLY A 371 -24.86 19.37 9.71
CA GLY A 371 -24.56 20.04 10.97
C GLY A 371 -25.26 19.46 12.22
N ARG A 372 -26.11 18.43 12.07
CA ARG A 372 -26.85 17.77 13.17
C ARG A 372 -26.08 16.61 13.75
N ARG A 373 -26.37 16.25 15.00
CA ARG A 373 -25.70 15.15 15.71
C ARG A 373 -26.51 13.86 15.69
N ARG A 374 -25.80 12.75 15.89
CA ARG A 374 -26.39 11.44 16.20
C ARG A 374 -27.39 11.57 17.36
N GLY A 375 -28.58 10.98 17.17
CA GLY A 375 -29.69 11.00 18.12
C GLY A 375 -30.67 12.17 17.95
N GLU A 376 -30.32 13.23 17.20
CA GLU A 376 -31.23 14.34 16.92
C GLU A 376 -32.38 13.91 16.00
N ILE A 377 -33.57 14.44 16.28
CA ILE A 377 -34.76 14.28 15.42
C ILE A 377 -34.86 15.48 14.50
N ILE A 378 -35.00 15.22 13.21
CA ILE A 378 -35.15 16.22 12.17
C ILE A 378 -36.53 16.13 11.51
N GLU A 379 -37.02 17.26 11.02
CA GLU A 379 -38.29 17.35 10.30
C GLU A 379 -38.02 17.82 8.88
N VAL A 380 -38.46 17.02 7.89
CA VAL A 380 -38.29 17.31 6.47
C VAL A 380 -39.65 17.51 5.83
N ILE A 381 -39.81 18.63 5.13
CA ILE A 381 -41.04 18.95 4.41
C ILE A 381 -40.96 18.32 3.03
N ALA A 382 -41.79 17.31 2.79
CA ALA A 382 -41.97 16.67 1.49
C ALA A 382 -43.35 16.99 0.90
N PRO A 383 -43.58 16.80 -0.41
CA PRO A 383 -44.89 17.03 -1.03
C PRO A 383 -46.04 16.23 -0.40
N ALA A 384 -45.73 15.08 0.23
CA ALA A 384 -46.69 14.21 0.91
C ALA A 384 -46.96 14.60 2.39
N GLY A 385 -46.28 15.60 2.94
CA GLY A 385 -46.42 16.03 4.33
C GLY A 385 -45.08 16.21 5.06
N LYS A 386 -45.15 16.42 6.38
CA LYS A 386 -43.98 16.53 7.26
C LYS A 386 -43.53 15.14 7.71
N LEU A 387 -42.30 14.77 7.37
CA LEU A 387 -41.68 13.51 7.76
C LEU A 387 -40.67 13.77 8.89
N ARG A 388 -40.59 12.85 9.85
CA ARG A 388 -39.69 12.97 11.02
C ARG A 388 -38.73 11.79 11.06
N TYR A 389 -37.44 12.10 11.14
CA TYR A 389 -36.38 11.11 11.17
C TYR A 389 -35.49 11.29 12.39
N GLN A 390 -34.99 10.20 12.95
CA GLN A 390 -33.91 10.22 13.93
C GLN A 390 -32.59 9.85 13.24
N ILE A 391 -31.54 10.62 13.50
CA ILE A 391 -30.18 10.35 13.00
C ILE A 391 -29.55 9.27 13.88
N GLU A 392 -29.12 8.15 13.31
CA GLU A 392 -28.59 6.99 14.04
C GLU A 392 -27.07 6.86 14.08
#